data_AF-A0A958JKL6-F1
#
_entry.id   AF-A0A958JKL6-F1
#
_cell.length_a   1.000
_cell.length_b   1.000
_cell.length_c   1.000
_cell.angle_alpha   90.00
_cell.angle_beta   90.00
_cell.angle_gamma   90.00
#
_symmetry.space_group_name_H-M   'P 1'
#
loop_
_entity.id
_entity.type
_entity.pdbx_description
1 polymer ?
#
loop_
_entity_poly.entity_id
_entity_poly.type
_entity_poly.pdbx_seq_one_letter_code
_entity_poly.pdbx_strand_id
1 'polypeptide(L)'
;MMGFRNISFSKKSSHTTFQTFFFILFLLALCFIESCSKSGSRDAKIKNAEKLWGEGIECLKCHPAQHPIALGHTYPCDTCHHGNPWSKNKEEAHYQLIRAPQNPEYISMSCDKCHRRILGSDVPYNADFIKDTIVNHKKELQELDWRE
;
A
#
# COMPACT_ATOMS: atom_id res chain seq x y z
N MET A 1 40.87 61.21 -52.11
CA MET A 1 40.24 59.93 -52.52
C MET A 1 39.53 59.36 -51.31
N MET A 2 38.23 59.58 -51.18
CA MET A 2 37.40 59.13 -50.06
C MET A 2 36.55 57.95 -50.53
N GLY A 3 36.80 56.76 -49.96
CA GLY A 3 36.05 55.54 -50.27
C GLY A 3 34.96 55.30 -49.24
N PHE A 4 33.70 55.44 -49.64
CA PHE A 4 32.54 55.07 -48.83
C PHE A 4 32.31 53.56 -48.95
N ARG A 5 32.36 52.85 -47.82
CA ARG A 5 31.97 51.43 -47.70
C ARG A 5 30.48 51.34 -47.39
N ASN A 6 29.73 50.70 -48.27
CA ASN A 6 28.33 50.33 -48.05
C ASN A 6 28.24 49.15 -47.07
N ILE A 7 27.42 49.31 -46.03
CA ILE A 7 27.08 48.25 -45.06
C ILE A 7 25.67 47.76 -45.40
N SER A 8 25.56 46.54 -45.94
CA SER A 8 24.27 45.87 -46.13
C SER A 8 23.84 45.19 -44.85
N PHE A 9 22.71 45.64 -44.29
CA PHE A 9 22.06 45.02 -43.13
C PHE A 9 21.20 43.82 -43.59
N SER A 10 21.63 42.61 -43.24
CA SER A 10 20.90 41.37 -43.50
C SER A 10 19.77 41.21 -42.48
N LYS A 11 18.52 41.30 -42.97
CA LYS A 11 17.28 41.14 -42.20
C LYS A 11 17.10 39.66 -41.85
N LYS A 12 17.65 39.20 -40.71
CA LYS A 12 17.49 37.81 -40.25
C LYS A 12 16.06 37.57 -39.76
N SER A 13 15.45 36.57 -40.40
CA SER A 13 14.10 36.04 -40.24
C SER A 13 13.69 35.82 -38.77
N SER A 14 12.57 36.42 -38.38
CA SER A 14 11.92 36.35 -37.06
C SER A 14 11.03 35.11 -36.86
N HIS A 15 11.04 34.15 -37.78
CA HIS A 15 10.12 33.00 -37.74
C HIS A 15 10.57 31.86 -36.82
N THR A 16 11.86 31.76 -36.49
CA THR A 16 12.41 30.64 -35.71
C THR A 16 12.14 30.71 -34.21
N THR A 17 11.96 31.91 -33.64
CA THR A 17 11.71 32.09 -32.19
C THR A 17 10.27 31.79 -31.78
N PHE A 18 9.31 31.98 -32.69
CA PHE A 18 7.90 31.71 -32.42
C PHE A 18 7.61 30.20 -32.34
N GLN A 19 8.24 29.41 -33.21
CA GLN A 19 8.03 27.97 -33.28
C GLN A 19 8.64 27.22 -32.07
N THR A 20 9.77 27.69 -31.54
CA THR A 20 10.38 27.12 -30.32
C THR A 20 9.53 27.37 -29.08
N PHE A 21 8.84 28.51 -29.00
CA PHE A 21 8.00 28.85 -27.86
C PHE A 21 6.77 27.94 -27.76
N PHE A 22 6.11 27.67 -28.88
CA PHE A 22 4.97 26.73 -28.94
C PHE A 22 5.38 25.30 -28.59
N PHE A 23 6.56 24.86 -29.01
CA PHE A 23 7.07 23.53 -28.68
C PHE A 23 7.33 23.35 -27.17
N ILE A 24 7.90 24.35 -26.51
CA ILE A 24 8.14 24.30 -25.06
C ILE A 24 6.81 24.31 -24.29
N LEU A 25 5.85 25.12 -24.72
CA LEU A 25 4.53 25.19 -24.07
C LEU A 25 3.75 23.88 -24.22
N PHE A 26 3.88 23.22 -25.38
CA PHE A 26 3.30 21.91 -25.63
C PHE A 26 3.96 20.81 -24.78
N LEU A 27 5.29 20.81 -24.64
CA LEU A 27 6.00 19.86 -23.78
C LEU A 27 5.64 20.04 -22.29
N LEU A 28 5.52 21.29 -21.82
CA LEU A 28 5.05 21.56 -20.46
C LEU A 28 3.61 21.08 -20.25
N ALA A 29 2.72 21.28 -21.23
CA ALA A 29 1.34 20.80 -21.15
C ALA A 29 1.26 19.26 -21.06
N LEU A 30 2.13 18.53 -21.75
CA LEU A 30 2.19 17.07 -21.66
C LEU A 30 2.64 16.58 -20.27
N CYS A 31 3.52 17.31 -19.58
CA CYS A 31 3.95 16.97 -18.22
C CYS A 31 2.84 17.09 -17.17
N PHE A 32 1.78 17.87 -17.42
CA PHE A 32 0.67 18.03 -16.47
C PHE A 32 -0.38 16.89 -16.54
N ILE A 33 -0.44 16.12 -17.64
CA ILE A 33 -1.51 15.13 -17.85
C ILE A 33 -1.22 13.81 -17.10
N GLU A 34 0.05 13.45 -16.87
CA GLU A 34 0.40 12.16 -16.25
C GLU A 34 0.27 12.13 -14.73
N SER A 35 0.07 13.27 -14.07
CA SER A 35 0.18 13.35 -12.61
C SER A 35 -1.11 13.06 -11.82
N CYS A 36 -2.21 12.63 -12.47
CA CYS A 36 -3.54 12.64 -11.84
C CYS A 36 -4.35 11.32 -11.91
N SER A 37 -3.73 10.13 -11.90
CA SER A 37 -4.49 8.86 -12.08
C SER A 37 -4.30 7.75 -11.02
N LYS A 38 -3.61 8.00 -9.90
CA LYS A 38 -3.32 6.93 -8.91
C LYS A 38 -4.15 6.92 -7.62
N SER A 39 -4.96 7.93 -7.33
CA SER A 39 -5.71 8.00 -6.05
C SER A 39 -6.91 7.04 -5.98
N GLY A 40 -7.70 6.94 -7.04
CA GLY A 40 -8.97 6.18 -7.02
C GLY A 40 -8.85 4.67 -6.73
N SER A 41 -7.71 4.05 -7.08
CA SER A 41 -7.49 2.62 -6.81
C SER A 41 -7.21 2.34 -5.32
N ARG A 42 -6.54 3.26 -4.62
CA ARG A 42 -6.19 3.06 -3.20
C ARG A 42 -7.40 3.23 -2.31
N ASP A 43 -8.22 4.24 -2.57
CA ASP A 43 -9.41 4.53 -1.76
C ASP A 43 -10.43 3.40 -1.84
N ALA A 44 -10.60 2.78 -3.01
CA ALA A 44 -11.45 1.61 -3.18
C ALA A 44 -10.96 0.42 -2.34
N LYS A 45 -9.64 0.20 -2.27
CA LYS A 45 -9.06 -0.87 -1.46
C LYS A 45 -9.24 -0.61 0.04
N ILE A 46 -9.07 0.64 0.50
CA ILE A 46 -9.30 1.01 1.91
C ILE A 46 -10.76 0.75 2.30
N LYS A 47 -11.72 1.20 1.49
CA LYS A 47 -13.16 0.96 1.75
C LYS A 47 -13.50 -0.53 1.84
N ASN A 48 -12.92 -1.34 0.95
CA ASN A 48 -13.11 -2.78 1.01
C ASN A 48 -12.49 -3.38 2.29
N ALA A 49 -11.32 -2.90 2.71
CA ALA A 49 -10.69 -3.33 3.95
C ALA A 49 -11.53 -2.93 5.18
N GLU A 50 -12.05 -1.71 5.23
CA GLU A 50 -12.95 -1.25 6.30
C GLU A 50 -14.23 -2.09 6.37
N LYS A 51 -14.77 -2.53 5.22
CA LYS A 51 -15.91 -3.46 5.19
C LYS A 51 -15.58 -4.82 5.82
N LEU A 52 -14.35 -5.31 5.66
CA LEU A 52 -13.93 -6.62 6.17
C LEU A 52 -13.52 -6.58 7.65
N TRP A 53 -12.89 -5.49 8.07
CA TRP A 53 -12.26 -5.38 9.39
C TRP A 53 -12.97 -4.44 10.36
N GLY A 54 -13.89 -3.61 9.87
CA GLY A 54 -14.43 -2.47 10.59
C GLY A 54 -13.69 -1.16 10.28
N GLU A 55 -14.36 -0.05 10.55
CA GLU A 55 -13.81 1.29 10.36
C GLU A 55 -12.74 1.62 11.42
N GLY A 56 -11.81 2.52 11.08
CA GLY A 56 -10.87 3.09 12.06
C GLY A 56 -9.60 2.30 12.34
N ILE A 57 -9.29 1.25 11.57
CA ILE A 57 -8.00 0.55 11.69
C ILE A 57 -6.91 1.31 10.92
N GLU A 58 -6.02 1.97 11.66
CA GLU A 58 -4.94 2.81 11.12
C GLU A 58 -4.01 2.06 10.15
N CYS A 59 -3.72 0.79 10.44
CA CYS A 59 -2.87 -0.05 9.61
C CYS A 59 -3.40 -0.18 8.16
N LEU A 60 -4.72 -0.20 7.97
CA LEU A 60 -5.36 -0.41 6.66
C LEU A 60 -5.21 0.80 5.73
N LYS A 61 -4.95 1.99 6.27
CA LYS A 61 -4.63 3.18 5.46
C LYS A 61 -3.40 2.95 4.61
N CYS A 62 -2.43 2.16 5.11
CA CYS A 62 -1.19 1.78 4.43
C CYS A 62 -1.22 0.36 3.86
N HIS A 63 -1.99 -0.54 4.47
CA HIS A 63 -2.05 -1.96 4.15
C HIS A 63 -3.48 -2.43 3.81
N PRO A 64 -4.13 -1.86 2.79
CA PRO A 64 -5.55 -2.13 2.51
C PRO A 64 -5.84 -3.50 1.89
N ALA A 65 -4.81 -4.30 1.59
CA ALA A 65 -4.93 -5.65 1.03
C ALA A 65 -4.72 -6.74 2.08
N GLN A 66 -4.61 -6.38 3.37
CA GLN A 66 -4.46 -7.36 4.44
C GLN A 66 -5.81 -7.98 4.78
N HIS A 67 -5.81 -9.29 5.00
CA HIS A 67 -7.01 -10.07 5.28
C HIS A 67 -6.95 -10.68 6.67
N PRO A 68 -8.11 -10.88 7.32
CA PRO A 68 -8.16 -11.57 8.59
C PRO A 68 -7.54 -12.95 8.43
N ILE A 69 -6.68 -13.33 9.38
CA ILE A 69 -6.10 -14.67 9.41
C ILE A 69 -7.18 -15.75 9.59
N ALA A 70 -8.30 -15.39 10.22
CA ALA A 70 -9.43 -16.27 10.40
C ALA A 70 -10.76 -15.51 10.52
N LEU A 71 -11.85 -16.17 10.15
CA LEU A 71 -13.20 -15.65 10.32
C LEU A 71 -13.44 -15.34 11.82
N GLY A 72 -13.99 -14.17 12.12
CA GLY A 72 -14.25 -13.73 13.51
C GLY A 72 -13.08 -13.04 14.22
N HIS A 73 -11.90 -12.92 13.60
CA HIS A 73 -10.79 -12.12 14.13
C HIS A 73 -10.93 -10.63 13.75
N THR A 74 -11.99 -9.98 14.23
CA THR A 74 -12.28 -8.56 13.97
C THR A 74 -11.62 -7.61 14.97
N TYR A 75 -10.43 -7.97 15.48
CA TYR A 75 -9.69 -7.19 16.47
C TYR A 75 -8.64 -6.29 15.80
N PRO A 76 -8.11 -5.27 16.49
CA PRO A 76 -7.01 -4.45 16.00
C PRO A 76 -5.80 -5.29 15.59
N CYS A 77 -5.13 -4.95 14.48
CA CYS A 77 -4.04 -5.74 13.92
C CYS A 77 -2.86 -5.93 14.90
N ASP A 78 -2.60 -4.92 15.73
CA ASP A 78 -1.56 -4.91 16.77
C ASP A 78 -1.80 -5.91 17.91
N THR A 79 -3.02 -6.44 18.04
CA THR A 79 -3.33 -7.55 18.96
C THR A 79 -2.42 -8.75 18.73
N CYS A 80 -2.20 -9.09 17.45
CA CYS A 80 -1.37 -10.21 17.01
C CYS A 80 -0.03 -9.76 16.43
N HIS A 81 -0.03 -8.68 15.66
CA HIS A 81 1.16 -8.19 14.97
C HIS A 81 2.01 -7.23 15.81
N HIS A 82 1.55 -6.79 16.98
CA HIS A 82 2.25 -5.77 17.79
C HIS A 82 2.48 -4.47 16.98
N GLY A 83 3.51 -3.71 17.31
CA GLY A 83 3.77 -2.38 16.72
C GLY A 83 3.00 -1.26 17.41
N ASN A 84 3.09 -0.06 16.83
CA ASN A 84 2.36 1.13 17.28
C ASN A 84 1.47 1.65 16.14
N PRO A 85 0.20 1.22 16.05
CA PRO A 85 -0.67 1.57 14.93
C PRO A 85 -0.97 3.08 14.85
N TRP A 86 -0.74 3.82 15.93
CA TRP A 86 -1.03 5.25 16.01
C TRP A 86 0.17 6.14 15.66
N SER A 87 1.37 5.57 15.52
CA SER A 87 2.52 6.37 15.09
C SER A 87 2.40 6.75 13.62
N LYS A 88 2.72 8.01 13.33
CA LYS A 88 2.85 8.53 11.96
C LYS A 88 4.23 8.23 11.37
N ASN A 89 5.21 7.85 12.20
CA ASN A 89 6.53 7.47 11.78
C ASN A 89 6.57 5.97 11.47
N LYS A 90 7.12 5.59 10.31
CA LYS A 90 7.12 4.21 9.83
C LYS A 90 7.94 3.29 10.74
N GLU A 91 9.08 3.76 11.22
CA GLU A 91 10.00 2.97 12.03
C GLU A 91 9.39 2.70 13.41
N GLU A 92 8.77 3.71 14.01
CA GLU A 92 8.07 3.59 15.29
C GLU A 92 6.79 2.75 15.15
N ALA A 93 6.02 2.94 14.06
CA ALA A 93 4.81 2.16 13.82
C ALA A 93 5.09 0.66 13.72
N HIS A 94 6.25 0.28 13.18
CA HIS A 94 6.69 -1.11 13.04
C HIS A 94 7.64 -1.58 14.14
N TYR A 95 7.91 -0.78 15.17
CA TYR A 95 8.82 -1.18 16.24
C TYR A 95 8.28 -2.44 16.95
N GLN A 96 9.09 -3.50 16.99
CA GLN A 96 8.73 -4.83 17.52
C GLN A 96 7.52 -5.49 16.82
N LEU A 97 7.20 -5.11 15.58
CA LEU A 97 6.14 -5.77 14.82
C LEU A 97 6.48 -7.22 14.51
N ILE A 98 5.54 -8.11 14.80
CA ILE A 98 5.54 -9.52 14.44
C ILE A 98 4.86 -9.68 13.09
N ARG A 99 5.63 -9.96 12.04
CA ARG A 99 5.08 -10.10 10.68
C ARG A 99 4.20 -11.34 10.51
N ALA A 100 4.55 -12.44 11.17
CA ALA A 100 3.88 -13.73 11.03
C ALA A 100 3.53 -14.29 12.42
N PRO A 101 2.42 -13.85 13.03
CA PRO A 101 2.01 -14.26 14.38
C PRO A 101 1.79 -15.77 14.53
N GLN A 102 1.56 -16.48 13.42
CA GLN A 102 1.41 -17.93 13.36
C GLN A 102 2.71 -18.72 13.45
N ASN A 103 3.87 -18.07 13.35
CA ASN A 103 5.14 -18.77 13.48
C ASN A 103 5.26 -19.35 14.90
N PRO A 104 5.79 -20.58 15.07
CA PRO A 104 5.88 -21.23 16.37
C PRO A 104 6.56 -20.38 17.46
N GLU A 105 7.54 -19.58 17.08
CA GLU A 105 8.26 -18.67 17.98
C GLU A 105 7.40 -17.54 18.57
N TYR A 106 6.30 -17.15 17.90
CA TYR A 106 5.43 -16.04 18.33
C TYR A 106 4.07 -16.48 18.87
N ILE A 107 3.70 -17.76 18.76
CA ILE A 107 2.39 -18.28 19.22
C ILE A 107 2.08 -17.84 20.66
N SER A 108 3.08 -17.93 21.54
CA SER A 108 2.94 -17.55 22.96
C SER A 108 2.62 -16.07 23.18
N MET A 109 3.02 -15.21 22.23
CA MET A 109 2.82 -13.76 22.26
C MET A 109 1.60 -13.32 21.45
N SER A 110 1.06 -14.17 20.57
CA SER A 110 -0.07 -13.86 19.70
C SER A 110 -1.32 -14.67 20.08
N CYS A 111 -1.39 -15.92 19.66
CA CYS A 111 -2.55 -16.79 19.76
C CYS A 111 -2.85 -17.20 21.21
N ASP A 112 -1.81 -17.49 22.00
CA ASP A 112 -1.96 -17.98 23.38
C ASP A 112 -2.65 -16.98 24.30
N LYS A 113 -2.61 -15.67 23.98
CA LYS A 113 -3.33 -14.64 24.75
C LYS A 113 -4.82 -14.98 24.88
N CYS A 114 -5.42 -15.52 23.82
CA CYS A 114 -6.83 -15.88 23.77
C CYS A 114 -7.08 -17.39 23.82
N HIS A 115 -6.14 -18.20 23.30
CA HIS A 115 -6.30 -19.64 23.15
C HIS A 115 -5.56 -20.49 24.20
N ARG A 116 -4.91 -19.87 25.22
CA ARG A 116 -4.20 -20.58 26.31
C ARG A 116 -5.04 -21.64 27.02
N ARG A 117 -6.34 -21.39 27.10
CA ARG A 117 -7.29 -22.18 27.88
C ARG A 117 -8.14 -22.96 26.88
N ILE A 118 -7.55 -24.00 26.29
CA ILE A 118 -8.24 -25.17 25.71
C ILE A 118 -9.42 -24.79 24.78
N LEU A 119 -9.22 -24.86 23.45
CA LEU A 119 -10.30 -25.45 22.62
C LEU A 119 -10.51 -26.86 23.21
N GLY A 120 -11.72 -27.18 23.69
CA GLY A 120 -12.05 -28.41 24.46
C GLY A 120 -11.14 -29.62 24.19
N SER A 121 -10.76 -30.35 25.25
CA SER A 121 -9.80 -31.47 25.44
C SER A 121 -9.26 -32.34 24.27
N ASP A 122 -9.78 -32.21 23.06
CA ASP A 122 -9.65 -33.17 21.98
C ASP A 122 -8.95 -32.59 20.74
N VAL A 123 -8.58 -31.29 20.73
CA VAL A 123 -7.87 -30.66 19.60
C VAL A 123 -6.59 -29.95 20.07
N PRO A 124 -5.40 -30.54 19.86
CA PRO A 124 -4.15 -29.92 20.27
C PRO A 124 -3.89 -28.67 19.42
N TYR A 125 -3.85 -27.49 20.05
CA TYR A 125 -3.45 -26.22 19.44
C TYR A 125 -1.93 -26.18 19.22
N ASN A 126 -1.41 -27.15 18.46
CA ASN A 126 -0.01 -27.25 18.10
C ASN A 126 0.24 -26.57 16.74
N ALA A 127 1.51 -26.44 16.35
CA ALA A 127 1.89 -25.81 15.08
C ALA A 127 1.20 -26.46 13.87
N ASP A 128 0.91 -27.76 13.93
CA ASP A 128 0.22 -28.50 12.87
C ASP A 128 -1.28 -28.16 12.81
N PHE A 129 -1.97 -28.01 13.94
CA PHE A 129 -3.36 -27.53 13.99
C PHE A 129 -3.49 -26.10 13.47
N ILE A 130 -2.55 -25.22 13.83
CA ILE A 130 -2.52 -23.85 13.32
C ILE A 130 -2.29 -23.87 11.81
N LYS A 131 -1.37 -24.71 11.32
CA LYS A 131 -1.13 -24.90 9.88
C LYS A 131 -2.37 -25.40 9.16
N ASP A 132 -3.07 -26.42 9.67
CA ASP A 132 -4.28 -26.97 9.06
C ASP A 132 -5.47 -26.00 9.15
N THR A 133 -5.59 -25.24 10.24
CA THR A 133 -6.63 -24.21 10.37
C THR A 133 -6.37 -23.06 9.41
N ILE A 134 -5.12 -22.59 9.27
CA ILE A 134 -4.73 -21.55 8.29
C ILE A 134 -4.89 -22.06 6.85
N VAL A 135 -4.57 -23.33 6.57
CA VAL A 135 -4.77 -23.95 5.25
C VAL A 135 -6.25 -24.14 4.92
N ASN A 136 -7.10 -24.47 5.89
CA ASN A 136 -8.55 -24.54 5.68
C ASN A 136 -9.17 -23.14 5.48
N HIS A 137 -8.65 -22.10 6.15
CA HIS A 137 -9.00 -20.73 5.82
C HIS A 137 -8.60 -20.39 4.38
N LYS A 138 -7.46 -20.88 3.87
CA LYS A 138 -7.10 -20.71 2.44
C LYS A 138 -8.10 -21.36 1.48
N LYS A 139 -8.76 -22.47 1.87
CA LYS A 139 -9.80 -23.14 1.07
C LYS A 139 -11.12 -22.37 1.05
N GLU A 140 -11.59 -21.87 2.19
CA GLU A 140 -12.77 -21.01 2.24
C GLU A 140 -12.52 -19.66 1.56
N LEU A 141 -11.29 -19.15 1.64
CA LEU A 141 -10.89 -17.92 0.95
C LEU A 141 -10.71 -18.14 -0.57
N GLN A 142 -10.43 -19.35 -1.08
CA GLN A 142 -10.28 -19.59 -2.53
C GLN A 142 -11.58 -19.43 -3.34
N GLU A 143 -12.76 -19.39 -2.69
CA GLU A 143 -14.02 -19.02 -3.34
C GLU A 143 -14.18 -17.49 -3.53
N LEU A 144 -13.31 -16.69 -2.92
CA LEU A 144 -13.20 -15.25 -3.14
C LEU A 144 -12.04 -15.01 -4.13
N ASP A 145 -12.32 -14.40 -5.27
CA ASP A 145 -11.34 -14.10 -6.33
C ASP A 145 -10.20 -13.20 -5.80
N TRP A 146 -9.05 -13.79 -5.47
CA TRP A 146 -7.86 -13.09 -5.00
C TRP A 146 -6.84 -12.93 -6.14
N ARG A 147 -6.45 -11.69 -6.45
CA ARG A 147 -5.23 -11.38 -7.20
C ARG A 147 -4.18 -10.84 -6.24
N GLU A 148 -3.01 -11.46 -6.28
CA GLU A 148 -1.79 -11.11 -5.53
C GLU A 148 -1.36 -9.65 -5.72
#